data_AF-A0A1I8PPX6-F1
#
_entry.id   AF-A0A1I8PPX6-F1
#
_cell.length_a   1.000
_cell.length_b   1.000
_cell.length_c   1.000
_cell.angle_alpha   90.00
_cell.angle_beta   90.00
_cell.angle_gamma   90.00
#
_symmetry.space_group_name_H-M   'P 1'
#
loop_
_entity.id
_entity.type
_entity.pdbx_description
1 polymer ?
#
loop_
_entity_poly.entity_id
_entity_poly.type
_entity_poly.pdbx_seq_one_letter_code
_entity_poly.pdbx_strand_id
1 'polypeptide(L)'
;MNIPLRNLCWILTCLVAGISLPVTAVPQVHIASDGTKYLIESEAKYNWLQAHTECVSSDMQFAVLDSAEKNQAFVELLQQIDGKLPNLWIGHHDNFNTAEQLNRRFFSIINGYEIDFNNWDKGEPNNALYSEHCVHIDSSSDFRWNDHHCENKYGYVCEEPQKSTNVSCDMLDISKTVYELNQELSEDHKNHQNEVQVILNDNRLQTQNVLHEWQQSSMQTLDKSQKSINEIFARKPYLSAVIADVGPPIKQIIREAYNEISQFAHEAQHAINSNSVDTQTSIMNKSEQFHEKLDENTNAVDGLLTQRGK
;
A
#
# COMPACT_ATOMS: atom_id res chain seq x y z
N MET A 1 56.52 -69.44 57.33
CA MET A 1 56.44 -68.28 58.24
C MET A 1 55.53 -67.21 57.62
N ASN A 2 54.41 -66.94 58.29
CA ASN A 2 53.62 -65.69 58.40
C ASN A 2 53.05 -64.94 57.16
N ILE A 3 51.76 -65.24 56.89
CA ILE A 3 50.52 -64.44 56.67
C ILE A 3 50.58 -62.86 56.81
N PRO A 4 49.57 -62.03 56.38
CA PRO A 4 49.13 -61.53 55.04
C PRO A 4 48.85 -59.98 54.92
N LEU A 5 48.35 -59.55 53.74
CA LEU A 5 47.34 -58.49 53.41
C LEU A 5 47.41 -57.04 54.01
N ARG A 6 47.56 -56.03 53.13
CA ARG A 6 46.66 -54.85 52.86
C ARG A 6 47.41 -53.53 52.51
N ASN A 7 46.83 -52.85 51.50
CA ASN A 7 46.63 -51.39 51.32
C ASN A 7 47.82 -50.43 51.09
N LEU A 8 47.80 -49.72 49.94
CA LEU A 8 47.62 -48.25 49.74
C LEU A 8 48.12 -47.88 48.31
N CYS A 9 47.26 -47.60 47.33
CA CYS A 9 46.58 -46.31 47.07
C CYS A 9 47.54 -45.17 46.66
N TRP A 10 47.69 -44.94 45.35
CA TRP A 10 47.94 -43.60 44.78
C TRP A 10 47.01 -43.40 43.59
N ILE A 11 46.30 -42.29 43.66
CA ILE A 11 45.17 -41.87 42.87
C ILE A 11 45.68 -41.14 41.62
N LEU A 12 45.28 -41.56 40.42
CA LEU A 12 45.22 -40.68 39.24
C LEU A 12 43.74 -40.51 38.90
N THR A 13 43.18 -39.37 39.26
CA THR A 13 41.82 -38.95 38.91
C THR A 13 41.75 -38.60 37.43
N CYS A 14 41.23 -39.52 36.62
CA CYS A 14 40.58 -39.16 35.35
C CYS A 14 39.18 -38.63 35.65
N LEU A 15 39.08 -37.33 35.93
CA LEU A 15 37.82 -36.59 35.88
C LEU A 15 37.51 -36.31 34.40
N VAL A 16 36.95 -37.31 33.71
CA VAL A 16 36.19 -37.03 32.49
C VAL A 16 34.83 -36.53 32.97
N ALA A 17 34.74 -35.23 33.20
CA ALA A 17 33.47 -34.56 33.31
C ALA A 17 32.72 -34.82 32.01
N GLY A 18 31.65 -35.62 32.08
CA GLY A 18 30.71 -35.79 30.99
C GLY A 18 30.05 -34.43 30.74
N ILE A 19 30.62 -33.68 29.80
CA ILE A 19 29.94 -32.56 29.18
C ILE A 19 28.82 -33.20 28.36
N SER A 20 27.63 -33.29 28.94
CA SER A 20 26.42 -33.45 28.15
C SER A 20 26.26 -32.16 27.37
N LEU A 21 26.82 -32.12 26.15
CA LEU A 21 26.36 -31.15 25.17
C LEU A 21 24.84 -31.35 25.08
N PRO A 22 24.01 -30.30 25.21
CA PRO A 22 22.62 -30.43 24.86
C PRO A 22 22.61 -30.93 23.41
N VAL A 23 22.10 -32.14 23.21
CA VAL A 23 21.76 -32.62 21.87
C VAL A 23 20.67 -31.68 21.43
N THR A 24 21.03 -30.64 20.69
CA THR A 24 20.06 -29.88 19.91
C THR A 24 19.51 -30.89 18.93
N ALA A 25 18.28 -31.37 19.18
CA ALA A 25 17.63 -32.34 18.31
C ALA A 25 17.67 -31.78 16.90
N VAL A 26 18.35 -32.48 16.00
CA VAL A 26 18.34 -32.13 14.58
C VAL A 26 16.89 -32.29 14.12
N PRO A 27 16.29 -31.30 13.45
CA PRO A 27 14.93 -31.42 12.92
C PRO A 27 14.84 -32.68 12.06
N GLN A 28 13.97 -33.61 12.45
CA GLN A 28 13.84 -34.87 11.74
C GLN A 28 12.93 -34.68 10.53
N VAL A 29 13.49 -34.88 9.33
CA VAL A 29 12.73 -34.87 8.08
C VAL A 29 12.16 -36.27 7.85
N HIS A 30 10.86 -36.32 7.54
CA HIS A 30 10.10 -37.50 7.22
C HIS A 30 9.74 -37.51 5.73
N ILE A 31 9.58 -38.68 5.13
CA ILE A 31 9.24 -38.83 3.71
C ILE A 31 7.93 -39.60 3.61
N ALA A 32 6.92 -39.01 2.98
CA ALA A 32 5.63 -39.64 2.76
C ALA A 32 5.67 -40.62 1.57
N SER A 33 4.61 -41.43 1.40
CA SER A 33 4.54 -42.45 0.34
C SER A 33 4.51 -41.87 -1.09
N ASP A 34 4.13 -40.61 -1.24
CA ASP A 34 4.19 -39.84 -2.49
C ASP A 34 5.59 -39.27 -2.80
N GLY A 35 6.54 -39.42 -1.89
CA GLY A 35 7.91 -38.91 -1.99
C GLY A 35 8.10 -37.50 -1.42
N THR A 36 7.03 -36.82 -1.00
CA THR A 36 7.09 -35.48 -0.43
C THR A 36 7.81 -35.51 0.92
N LYS A 37 8.73 -34.58 1.14
CA LYS A 37 9.45 -34.44 2.41
C LYS A 37 8.75 -33.47 3.34
N TYR A 38 8.58 -33.88 4.59
CA TYR A 38 7.97 -33.09 5.64
C TYR A 38 8.89 -32.95 6.84
N LEU A 39 8.90 -31.76 7.45
CA LEU A 39 9.45 -31.52 8.79
C LEU A 39 8.28 -31.32 9.72
N ILE A 40 8.19 -32.13 10.77
CA ILE A 40 7.09 -32.10 11.73
C ILE A 40 7.63 -31.61 13.07
N GLU A 41 7.19 -30.44 13.51
CA GLU A 41 7.46 -29.91 14.85
C GLU A 41 6.29 -30.28 15.76
N SER A 42 6.60 -30.99 16.85
CA SER A 42 5.62 -31.56 17.78
C SER A 42 5.52 -30.78 19.09
N GLU A 43 6.39 -29.80 19.33
CA GLU A 43 6.25 -28.89 20.45
C GLU A 43 5.07 -27.94 20.19
N ALA A 44 3.93 -28.22 20.83
CA ALA A 44 2.67 -27.47 20.67
C ALA A 44 2.69 -26.07 21.30
N LYS A 45 3.58 -25.19 20.83
CA LYS A 45 3.85 -23.85 21.38
C LYS A 45 3.79 -22.73 20.34
N TYR A 46 3.44 -23.04 19.09
CA TYR A 46 3.45 -22.09 17.97
C TYR A 46 2.03 -21.69 17.57
N ASN A 47 1.82 -20.40 17.36
CA ASN A 47 0.63 -19.95 16.63
C ASN A 47 0.84 -20.15 15.12
N TRP A 48 -0.23 -20.02 14.33
CA TRP A 48 -0.20 -20.35 12.91
C TRP A 48 0.82 -19.49 12.12
N LEU A 49 0.93 -18.19 12.43
CA LEU A 49 1.90 -17.31 11.76
C LEU A 49 3.35 -17.61 12.17
N GLN A 50 3.58 -17.96 13.44
CA GLN A 50 4.89 -18.41 13.91
C GLN A 50 5.29 -19.70 13.19
N ALA A 51 4.40 -20.68 13.10
CA ALA A 51 4.63 -21.93 12.36
C ALA A 51 5.04 -21.68 10.91
N HIS A 52 4.33 -20.80 10.19
CA HIS A 52 4.73 -20.38 8.84
C HIS A 52 6.16 -19.81 8.80
N THR A 53 6.48 -18.93 9.75
CA THR A 53 7.79 -18.26 9.82
C THR A 53 8.93 -19.24 10.09
N GLU A 54 8.70 -20.25 10.94
CA GLU A 54 9.68 -21.29 11.24
C GLU A 54 9.96 -22.20 10.02
N CYS A 55 8.93 -22.53 9.24
CA CYS A 55 9.12 -23.27 7.99
C CYS A 55 10.00 -22.50 7.01
N VAL A 56 9.71 -21.22 6.80
CA VAL A 56 10.51 -20.35 5.92
C VAL A 56 11.95 -20.23 6.45
N SER A 57 12.13 -20.11 7.76
CA SER A 57 13.45 -20.03 8.40
C SER A 57 14.25 -21.32 8.32
N SER A 58 13.59 -22.43 7.98
CA SER A 58 14.19 -23.76 7.76
C SER A 58 14.40 -24.08 6.27
N ASP A 59 14.32 -23.07 5.38
CA ASP A 59 14.36 -23.23 3.92
C ASP A 59 13.29 -24.20 3.37
N MET A 60 12.16 -24.29 4.08
CA MET A 60 11.00 -25.08 3.71
C MET A 60 9.77 -24.18 3.55
N GLN A 61 8.64 -24.75 3.14
CA GLN A 61 7.38 -24.03 3.07
C GLN A 61 6.37 -24.63 4.04
N PHE A 62 5.36 -23.88 4.43
CA PHE A 62 4.25 -24.42 5.22
C PHE A 62 3.55 -25.53 4.43
N ALA A 63 3.25 -26.66 5.06
CA ALA A 63 2.62 -27.79 4.36
C ALA A 63 1.23 -27.41 3.83
N VAL A 64 0.98 -27.70 2.55
CA VAL A 64 -0.31 -27.44 1.90
C VAL A 64 -0.82 -28.77 1.33
N LEU A 65 -1.85 -29.32 1.95
CA LEU A 65 -2.48 -30.57 1.52
C LEU A 65 -3.64 -30.27 0.55
N ASP A 66 -3.34 -30.16 -0.73
CA ASP A 66 -4.24 -29.65 -1.79
C ASP A 66 -4.86 -30.74 -2.69
N SER A 67 -4.57 -32.01 -2.42
CA SER A 67 -5.10 -33.16 -3.15
C SER A 67 -5.36 -34.34 -2.23
N ALA A 68 -6.27 -35.23 -2.65
CA ALA A 68 -6.60 -36.43 -1.90
C ALA A 68 -5.39 -37.35 -1.74
N GLU A 69 -4.60 -37.50 -2.80
CA GLU A 69 -3.40 -38.33 -2.83
C GLU A 69 -2.34 -37.83 -1.84
N LYS A 70 -2.04 -36.52 -1.86
CA LYS A 70 -1.06 -35.90 -0.96
C LYS A 70 -1.50 -35.98 0.50
N ASN A 71 -2.78 -35.68 0.76
CA ASN A 71 -3.33 -35.78 2.12
C ASN A 71 -3.28 -37.22 2.65
N GLN A 72 -3.66 -38.21 1.83
CA GLN A 72 -3.62 -39.61 2.23
C GLN A 72 -2.18 -40.07 2.53
N ALA A 73 -1.22 -39.74 1.66
CA ALA A 73 0.19 -40.06 1.87
C ALA A 73 0.74 -39.43 3.16
N PHE A 74 0.33 -38.20 3.47
CA PHE A 74 0.72 -37.52 4.69
C PHE A 74 0.08 -38.13 5.95
N VAL A 75 -1.22 -38.47 5.91
CA VAL A 75 -1.91 -39.13 7.02
C VAL A 75 -1.30 -40.50 7.32
N GLU A 76 -0.98 -41.29 6.30
CA GLU A 76 -0.28 -42.58 6.45
C GLU A 76 1.09 -42.40 7.12
N LEU A 77 1.81 -41.33 6.77
CA LEU A 77 3.07 -40.98 7.42
C LEU A 77 2.86 -40.66 8.91
N LEU A 78 1.86 -39.83 9.26
CA LEU A 78 1.57 -39.48 10.65
C LEU A 78 1.21 -40.71 11.50
N GLN A 79 0.48 -41.67 10.92
CA GLN A 79 0.13 -42.93 11.59
C GLN A 79 1.33 -43.84 11.88
N GLN A 80 2.45 -43.66 11.16
CA GLN A 80 3.69 -44.43 11.36
C GLN A 80 4.62 -43.80 12.40
N ILE A 81 4.36 -42.56 12.84
CA ILE A 81 5.19 -41.89 13.83
C ILE A 81 4.86 -42.43 15.22
N ASP A 82 5.86 -42.98 15.89
CA ASP A 82 5.71 -43.49 17.26
C ASP A 82 5.44 -42.34 18.25
N GLY A 83 4.39 -42.48 19.04
CA GLY A 83 4.03 -41.53 20.10
C GLY A 83 2.74 -40.77 19.81
N LYS A 84 2.29 -39.98 20.80
CA LYS A 84 1.09 -39.15 20.65
C LYS A 84 1.47 -37.81 20.02
N LEU A 85 1.08 -37.60 18.77
CA LEU A 85 1.23 -36.30 18.10
C LEU A 85 0.23 -35.27 18.66
N PRO A 86 0.62 -33.99 18.80
CA PRO A 86 -0.33 -32.92 19.04
C PRO A 86 -1.16 -32.64 17.79
N ASN A 87 -2.08 -31.68 17.89
CA ASN A 87 -2.62 -31.03 16.69
C ASN A 87 -1.48 -30.29 15.97
N LEU A 88 -1.56 -30.25 14.65
CA LEU A 88 -0.50 -29.71 13.79
C LEU A 88 -1.07 -28.68 12.83
N TRP A 89 -0.54 -27.46 12.87
CA TRP A 89 -0.88 -26.44 11.88
C TRP A 89 -0.44 -26.84 10.48
N ILE A 90 -1.25 -26.49 9.48
CA ILE A 90 -0.94 -26.56 8.05
C ILE A 90 -1.20 -25.19 7.40
N GLY A 91 -0.61 -24.95 6.23
CA GLY A 91 -0.61 -23.68 5.52
C GLY A 91 -1.92 -23.31 4.83
N HIS A 92 -3.07 -23.63 5.42
CA HIS A 92 -4.39 -23.27 4.89
C HIS A 92 -5.05 -22.22 5.78
N HIS A 93 -5.76 -21.28 5.14
CA HIS A 93 -6.53 -20.24 5.82
C HIS A 93 -7.75 -19.82 4.99
N ASP A 94 -8.77 -19.22 5.62
CA ASP A 94 -10.01 -18.78 4.94
C ASP A 94 -9.96 -17.34 4.39
N ASN A 95 -8.75 -16.83 4.13
CA ASN A 95 -8.47 -15.41 3.87
C ASN A 95 -8.87 -14.46 5.02
N PHE A 96 -8.87 -14.95 6.26
CA PHE A 96 -9.22 -14.17 7.46
C PHE A 96 -10.60 -13.53 7.33
N ASN A 97 -11.53 -14.30 6.76
CA ASN A 97 -12.84 -13.82 6.38
C ASN A 97 -13.71 -13.63 7.63
N THR A 98 -14.00 -12.37 7.98
CA THR A 98 -14.82 -12.00 9.14
C THR A 98 -16.34 -12.15 8.91
N ALA A 99 -16.77 -12.61 7.73
CA ALA A 99 -18.18 -12.84 7.45
C ALA A 99 -18.69 -14.11 8.17
N GLU A 100 -19.91 -14.05 8.70
CA GLU A 100 -20.60 -15.17 9.37
C GLU A 100 -20.98 -16.34 8.45
N GLN A 101 -20.45 -16.39 7.22
CA GLN A 101 -20.81 -17.41 6.24
C GLN A 101 -20.21 -18.77 6.62
N LEU A 102 -21.02 -19.83 6.53
CA LEU A 102 -20.55 -21.22 6.73
C LEU A 102 -19.91 -21.80 5.46
N ASN A 103 -20.24 -21.27 4.28
CA ASN A 103 -19.65 -21.73 3.01
C ASN A 103 -18.37 -20.96 2.68
N ARG A 104 -17.35 -21.14 3.53
CA ARG A 104 -16.05 -20.46 3.39
C ARG A 104 -15.16 -21.23 2.43
N ARG A 105 -14.33 -20.47 1.72
CA ARG A 105 -13.27 -20.97 0.85
C ARG A 105 -11.96 -20.91 1.60
N PHE A 106 -11.09 -21.86 1.32
CA PHE A 106 -9.77 -21.96 1.95
C PHE A 106 -8.69 -21.84 0.90
N PHE A 107 -7.58 -21.23 1.30
CA PHE A 107 -6.51 -20.81 0.42
C PHE A 107 -5.17 -21.27 0.97
N SER A 108 -4.24 -21.55 0.06
CA SER A 108 -2.85 -21.83 0.38
C SER A 108 -2.13 -20.54 0.74
N ILE A 109 -1.48 -20.50 1.90
CA ILE A 109 -0.60 -19.37 2.26
C ILE A 109 0.60 -19.23 1.32
N ILE A 110 0.99 -20.32 0.64
CA ILE A 110 2.19 -20.35 -0.20
C ILE A 110 1.99 -19.63 -1.53
N ASN A 111 0.82 -19.78 -2.16
CA ASN A 111 0.56 -19.25 -3.50
C ASN A 111 -0.77 -18.48 -3.61
N GLY A 112 -1.57 -18.43 -2.56
CA GLY A 112 -2.86 -17.72 -2.53
C GLY A 112 -3.99 -18.39 -3.32
N TYR A 113 -3.75 -19.54 -3.96
CA TYR A 113 -4.80 -20.24 -4.72
C TYR A 113 -5.80 -20.91 -3.79
N GLU A 114 -7.05 -20.94 -4.24
CA GLU A 114 -8.15 -21.66 -3.59
C GLU A 114 -7.85 -23.17 -3.59
N ILE A 115 -8.14 -23.83 -2.48
CA ILE A 115 -7.96 -25.26 -2.28
C ILE A 115 -9.32 -25.93 -2.39
N ASP A 116 -9.56 -26.60 -3.52
CA ASP A 116 -10.83 -27.29 -3.78
C ASP A 116 -10.97 -28.62 -2.99
N PHE A 117 -9.84 -29.26 -2.70
CA PHE A 117 -9.80 -30.48 -1.90
C PHE A 117 -9.99 -30.18 -0.41
N ASN A 118 -10.67 -31.08 0.31
CA ASN A 118 -10.77 -30.99 1.75
C ASN A 118 -10.77 -32.35 2.45
N ASN A 119 -10.24 -32.36 3.67
CA ASN A 119 -10.29 -33.50 4.59
C ASN A 119 -10.89 -33.09 5.95
N TRP A 120 -11.91 -32.23 5.93
CA TRP A 120 -12.58 -31.73 7.14
C TRP A 120 -13.10 -32.87 8.01
N ASP A 121 -13.05 -32.67 9.32
CA ASP A 121 -13.77 -33.50 10.26
C ASP A 121 -15.29 -33.27 10.17
N LYS A 122 -16.06 -34.22 10.68
CA LYS A 122 -17.51 -34.15 10.71
C LYS A 122 -17.95 -32.96 11.56
N GLY A 123 -18.55 -31.97 10.89
CA GLY A 123 -19.03 -30.74 11.53
C GLY A 123 -18.15 -29.53 11.19
N GLU A 124 -16.98 -29.77 10.62
CA GLU A 124 -16.04 -28.74 10.21
C GLU A 124 -16.17 -28.40 8.71
N PRO A 125 -15.80 -27.18 8.30
CA PRO A 125 -15.31 -26.10 9.16
C PRO A 125 -16.45 -25.29 9.81
N ASN A 126 -16.45 -25.14 11.13
CA ASN A 126 -17.59 -24.63 11.89
C ASN A 126 -17.54 -23.10 12.16
N ASN A 127 -16.36 -22.48 11.98
CA ASN A 127 -16.13 -21.06 12.25
C ASN A 127 -16.53 -20.61 13.66
N ALA A 128 -16.12 -21.31 14.72
CA ALA A 128 -16.60 -21.03 16.07
C ALA A 128 -16.33 -19.57 16.46
N LEU A 129 -17.35 -18.90 17.00
CA LEU A 129 -17.30 -17.48 17.37
C LEU A 129 -16.91 -16.54 16.21
N TYR A 130 -17.04 -17.00 14.96
CA TYR A 130 -16.68 -16.27 13.73
C TYR A 130 -15.21 -15.83 13.67
N SER A 131 -14.30 -16.62 14.25
CA SER A 131 -12.89 -16.24 14.38
C SER A 131 -11.91 -17.40 14.11
N GLU A 132 -12.36 -18.47 13.44
CA GLU A 132 -11.55 -19.66 13.16
C GLU A 132 -11.03 -19.65 11.71
N HIS A 133 -9.95 -18.90 11.51
CA HIS A 133 -9.44 -18.60 10.16
C HIS A 133 -8.29 -19.49 9.69
N CYS A 134 -7.74 -20.34 10.57
CA CYS A 134 -6.54 -21.13 10.30
C CYS A 134 -6.80 -22.62 10.48
N VAL A 135 -6.15 -23.47 9.69
CA VAL A 135 -6.44 -24.92 9.68
C VAL A 135 -5.36 -25.73 10.36
N HIS A 136 -5.77 -26.63 11.25
CA HIS A 136 -4.90 -27.67 11.80
C HIS A 136 -5.41 -29.07 11.46
N ILE A 137 -4.51 -30.03 11.56
CA ILE A 137 -4.80 -31.45 11.61
C ILE A 137 -5.11 -31.80 13.06
N ASP A 138 -6.23 -32.47 13.31
CA ASP A 138 -6.64 -32.95 14.61
C ASP A 138 -6.16 -34.40 14.83
N SER A 139 -5.20 -34.59 15.73
CA SER A 139 -4.64 -35.92 16.00
C SER A 139 -5.62 -36.85 16.74
N SER A 140 -6.72 -36.30 17.28
CA SER A 140 -7.79 -37.06 17.94
C SER A 140 -8.94 -37.46 17.00
N SER A 141 -8.95 -36.93 15.77
CA SER A 141 -10.00 -37.20 14.77
C SER A 141 -9.44 -37.83 13.50
N ASP A 142 -8.66 -38.90 13.66
CA ASP A 142 -8.03 -39.66 12.56
C ASP A 142 -7.27 -38.74 11.57
N PHE A 143 -6.64 -37.67 12.08
CA PHE A 143 -5.91 -36.66 11.30
C PHE A 143 -6.76 -35.92 10.26
N ARG A 144 -8.07 -35.79 10.50
CA ARG A 144 -8.94 -34.87 9.78
C ARG A 144 -8.66 -33.42 10.17
N TRP A 145 -9.10 -32.51 9.33
CA TRP A 145 -8.86 -31.09 9.49
C TRP A 145 -9.93 -30.43 10.34
N ASN A 146 -9.52 -29.40 11.07
CA ASN A 146 -10.38 -28.49 11.78
C ASN A 146 -9.89 -27.05 11.57
N ASP A 147 -10.81 -26.11 11.42
CA ASP A 147 -10.49 -24.69 11.47
C ASP A 147 -10.46 -24.24 12.94
N HIS A 148 -9.54 -23.36 13.26
CA HIS A 148 -9.42 -22.86 14.62
C HIS A 148 -8.82 -21.44 14.65
N HIS A 149 -8.86 -20.83 15.83
CA HIS A 149 -8.33 -19.49 16.06
C HIS A 149 -6.82 -19.53 15.83
N CYS A 150 -6.32 -18.69 14.92
CA CYS A 150 -4.92 -18.68 14.49
C CYS A 150 -3.91 -18.49 15.63
N GLU A 151 -4.33 -17.92 16.77
CA GLU A 151 -3.50 -17.64 17.94
C GLU A 151 -3.24 -18.89 18.81
N ASN A 152 -3.99 -19.97 18.62
CA ASN A 152 -3.83 -21.22 19.37
C ASN A 152 -2.46 -21.83 19.18
N LYS A 153 -2.01 -22.57 20.19
CA LYS A 153 -0.67 -23.14 20.24
C LYS A 153 -0.70 -24.62 19.87
N TYR A 154 -0.14 -24.93 18.71
CA TYR A 154 -0.02 -26.28 18.16
C TYR A 154 1.40 -26.53 17.65
N GLY A 155 1.66 -27.79 17.29
CA GLY A 155 2.81 -28.12 16.47
C GLY A 155 2.57 -27.66 15.03
N TYR A 156 3.49 -27.93 14.12
CA TYR A 156 3.32 -27.54 12.72
C TYR A 156 4.04 -28.49 11.76
N VAL A 157 3.65 -28.38 10.49
CA VAL A 157 4.21 -29.19 9.41
C VAL A 157 4.79 -28.27 8.35
N CYS A 158 6.07 -28.44 8.03
CA CYS A 158 6.67 -27.87 6.84
C CYS A 158 6.77 -28.94 5.76
N GLU A 159 6.70 -28.55 4.49
CA GLU A 159 7.00 -29.40 3.34
C GLU A 159 8.15 -28.82 2.53
N GLU A 160 8.82 -29.65 1.73
CA GLU A 160 9.83 -29.15 0.81
C GLU A 160 9.22 -28.11 -0.14
N PRO A 161 9.95 -27.03 -0.49
CA PRO A 161 9.42 -26.01 -1.37
C PRO A 161 8.96 -26.64 -2.68
N GLN A 162 7.69 -26.44 -3.04
CA GLN A 162 7.27 -26.73 -4.40
C GLN A 162 8.13 -25.86 -5.30
N LYS A 163 8.79 -26.47 -6.30
CA LYS A 163 9.47 -25.70 -7.35
C LYS A 163 8.41 -24.90 -8.09
N SER A 164 8.06 -23.73 -7.59
CA SER A 164 7.23 -22.80 -8.33
C SER A 164 8.08 -22.42 -9.55
N THR A 165 7.69 -22.91 -10.72
CA THR A 165 8.31 -22.49 -11.98
C THR A 165 7.88 -21.08 -12.37
N ASN A 166 6.98 -20.44 -11.61
CA ASN A 166 6.28 -19.23 -12.01
C ASN A 166 6.37 -18.03 -11.05
N VAL A 167 7.02 -18.08 -9.87
CA VAL A 167 7.23 -16.86 -9.05
C VAL A 167 7.92 -15.74 -9.84
N SER A 168 8.78 -16.10 -10.79
CA SER A 168 9.37 -15.14 -11.73
C SER A 168 8.34 -14.52 -12.68
N CYS A 169 7.39 -15.32 -13.20
CA CYS A 169 6.33 -14.87 -14.09
C CYS A 169 5.29 -14.01 -13.36
N ASP A 170 4.85 -14.41 -12.17
CA ASP A 170 3.88 -13.67 -11.36
C ASP A 170 4.45 -12.31 -10.95
N MET A 171 5.74 -12.27 -10.58
CA MET A 171 6.45 -11.03 -10.28
C MET A 171 6.64 -10.14 -11.52
N LEU A 172 6.79 -10.73 -12.71
CA LEU A 172 6.86 -10.00 -13.97
C LEU A 172 5.50 -9.40 -14.34
N ASP A 173 4.40 -10.12 -14.08
CA ASP A 173 3.04 -9.63 -14.30
C ASP A 173 2.70 -8.47 -13.34
N ILE A 174 3.18 -8.53 -12.09
CA ILE A 174 3.08 -7.41 -11.14
C ILE A 174 3.86 -6.19 -11.65
N SER A 175 5.13 -6.37 -12.08
CA SER A 175 5.94 -5.29 -12.67
C SER A 175 5.20 -4.61 -13.83
N LYS A 176 4.69 -5.42 -14.76
CA LYS A 176 3.98 -4.95 -15.93
C LYS A 176 2.71 -4.18 -15.55
N THR A 177 1.95 -4.70 -14.59
CA THR A 177 0.73 -4.04 -14.10
C THR A 177 1.06 -2.69 -13.46
N VAL A 178 2.09 -2.63 -12.62
CA VAL A 178 2.53 -1.36 -11.99
C VAL A 178 2.98 -0.35 -13.05
N TYR A 179 3.72 -0.81 -14.06
CA TYR A 179 4.13 0.04 -15.16
C TYR A 179 2.93 0.60 -15.92
N GLU A 180 1.96 -0.25 -16.30
CA GLU A 180 0.74 0.17 -17.00
C GLU A 180 -0.07 1.18 -16.19
N LEU A 181 -0.27 0.94 -14.89
CA LEU A 181 -0.97 1.87 -13.99
C LEU A 181 -0.23 3.21 -13.84
N ASN A 182 1.09 3.19 -13.73
CA ASN A 182 1.87 4.43 -13.64
C ASN A 182 1.78 5.24 -14.94
N GLN A 183 1.73 4.57 -16.11
CA GLN A 183 1.51 5.24 -17.39
C GLN A 183 0.11 5.87 -17.47
N GLU A 184 -0.93 5.14 -17.08
CA GLU A 184 -2.31 5.66 -17.05
C GLU A 184 -2.42 6.87 -16.13
N LEU A 185 -1.88 6.78 -14.91
CA LEU A 185 -1.89 7.87 -13.94
C LEU A 185 -1.08 9.09 -14.39
N SER A 186 0.03 8.86 -15.10
CA SER A 186 0.83 9.92 -15.72
C SER A 186 0.02 10.66 -16.81
N GLU A 187 -0.71 9.93 -17.64
CA GLU A 187 -1.52 10.53 -18.71
C GLU A 187 -2.75 11.27 -18.17
N ASP A 188 -3.46 10.69 -17.19
CA ASP A 188 -4.56 11.35 -16.49
C ASP A 188 -4.11 12.67 -15.85
N HIS A 189 -2.94 12.65 -15.21
CA HIS A 189 -2.37 13.85 -14.61
C HIS A 189 -2.09 14.95 -15.65
N LYS A 190 -1.50 14.61 -16.82
CA LYS A 190 -1.28 15.57 -17.92
C LYS A 190 -2.59 16.14 -18.46
N ASN A 191 -3.63 15.31 -18.59
CA ASN A 191 -4.94 15.76 -19.03
C ASN A 191 -5.52 16.76 -18.04
N HIS A 192 -5.46 16.46 -16.74
CA HIS A 192 -5.93 17.36 -15.70
C HIS A 192 -5.14 18.69 -15.68
N GLN A 193 -3.83 18.66 -15.91
CA GLN A 193 -3.04 19.89 -16.06
C GLN A 193 -3.51 20.75 -17.24
N ASN A 194 -3.78 20.13 -18.39
CA ASN A 194 -4.27 20.84 -19.57
C ASN A 194 -5.63 21.49 -19.27
N GLU A 195 -6.54 20.79 -18.60
CA GLU A 195 -7.82 21.33 -18.18
C GLU A 195 -7.67 22.54 -17.24
N VAL A 196 -6.83 22.42 -16.21
CA VAL A 196 -6.58 23.53 -15.29
C VAL A 196 -5.97 24.72 -16.01
N GLN A 197 -5.06 24.49 -16.96
CA GLN A 197 -4.48 25.56 -17.79
C GLN A 197 -5.54 26.28 -18.64
N VAL A 198 -6.49 25.53 -19.21
CA VAL A 198 -7.62 26.09 -19.97
C VAL A 198 -8.49 26.95 -19.04
N ILE A 199 -8.85 26.44 -17.86
CA ILE A 199 -9.68 27.18 -16.89
C ILE A 199 -9.00 28.46 -16.42
N LEU A 200 -7.71 28.42 -16.08
CA LEU A 200 -6.96 29.61 -15.67
C LEU A 200 -6.92 30.66 -16.78
N ASN A 201 -6.69 30.24 -18.02
CA ASN A 201 -6.69 31.13 -19.17
C ASN A 201 -8.06 31.75 -19.45
N ASP A 202 -9.13 30.97 -19.33
CA ASP A 202 -10.50 31.46 -19.51
C ASP A 202 -10.88 32.45 -18.41
N ASN A 203 -10.65 32.12 -17.15
CA ASN A 203 -10.86 33.02 -16.01
C ASN A 203 -10.08 34.34 -16.17
N ARG A 204 -8.82 34.24 -16.61
CA ARG A 204 -7.99 35.41 -16.91
C ARG A 204 -8.64 36.27 -18.00
N LEU A 205 -9.04 35.68 -19.13
CA LEU A 205 -9.65 36.39 -20.25
C LEU A 205 -10.98 37.05 -19.85
N GLN A 206 -11.85 36.32 -19.15
CA GLN A 206 -13.12 36.84 -18.67
C GLN A 206 -12.91 38.04 -17.73
N THR A 207 -11.97 37.93 -16.79
CA THR A 207 -11.67 39.03 -15.85
C THR A 207 -11.13 40.26 -16.58
N GLN A 208 -10.25 40.06 -17.57
CA GLN A 208 -9.73 41.13 -18.43
C GLN A 208 -10.84 41.84 -19.21
N ASN A 209 -11.80 41.08 -19.76
CA ASN A 209 -12.94 41.62 -20.49
C ASN A 209 -13.83 42.48 -19.59
N VAL A 210 -14.18 42.00 -18.39
CA VAL A 210 -14.99 42.77 -17.43
C VAL A 210 -14.28 44.06 -17.03
N LEU A 211 -12.97 44.01 -16.78
CA LEU A 211 -12.19 45.20 -16.44
C LEU A 211 -12.18 46.22 -17.59
N HIS A 212 -12.03 45.75 -18.83
CA HIS A 212 -12.06 46.59 -20.01
C HIS A 212 -13.44 47.24 -20.22
N GLU A 213 -14.52 46.48 -20.10
CA GLU A 213 -15.89 46.97 -20.21
C GLU A 213 -16.19 48.03 -19.14
N TRP A 214 -15.76 47.79 -17.89
CA TRP A 214 -15.89 48.76 -16.81
C TRP A 214 -15.12 50.06 -17.09
N GLN A 215 -13.87 49.95 -17.57
CA GLN A 215 -13.06 51.12 -17.92
C GLN A 215 -13.73 51.95 -19.01
N GLN A 216 -14.17 51.30 -20.10
CA GLN A 216 -14.87 51.96 -21.20
C GLN A 216 -16.15 52.66 -20.73
N SER A 217 -16.99 51.96 -19.95
CA SER A 217 -18.24 52.50 -19.42
C SER A 217 -18.00 53.71 -18.51
N SER A 218 -16.96 53.66 -17.67
CA SER A 218 -16.59 54.74 -16.76
C SER A 218 -16.09 55.97 -17.52
N MET A 219 -15.21 55.78 -18.52
CA MET A 219 -14.74 56.86 -19.39
C MET A 219 -15.88 57.51 -20.18
N GLN A 220 -16.80 56.70 -20.71
CA GLN A 220 -17.97 57.22 -21.43
C GLN A 220 -18.88 58.07 -20.52
N THR A 221 -19.00 57.69 -19.24
CA THR A 221 -19.77 58.44 -18.24
C THR A 221 -19.11 59.77 -17.91
N LEU A 222 -17.78 59.80 -17.78
CA LEU A 222 -17.02 61.04 -17.62
C LEU A 222 -17.15 61.95 -18.85
N ASP A 223 -17.09 61.40 -20.06
CA ASP A 223 -17.27 62.15 -21.31
C ASP A 223 -18.66 62.80 -21.38
N LYS A 224 -19.71 62.04 -21.05
CA LYS A 224 -21.09 62.55 -20.97
C LYS A 224 -21.22 63.66 -19.93
N SER A 225 -20.57 63.50 -18.78
CA SER A 225 -20.56 64.51 -17.71
C SER A 225 -19.87 65.79 -18.17
N GLN A 226 -18.68 65.68 -18.77
CA GLN A 226 -17.93 66.79 -19.34
C GLN A 226 -18.71 67.52 -20.43
N LYS A 227 -19.39 66.79 -21.32
CA LYS A 227 -20.25 67.36 -22.37
C LYS A 227 -21.44 68.13 -21.77
N SER A 228 -22.12 67.54 -20.80
CA SER A 228 -23.28 68.16 -20.13
C SER A 228 -22.88 69.46 -19.42
N ILE A 229 -21.73 69.46 -18.75
CA ILE A 229 -21.14 70.65 -18.12
C ILE A 229 -20.87 71.74 -19.19
N ASN A 230 -20.26 71.37 -20.32
CA ASN A 230 -19.96 72.31 -21.41
C ASN A 230 -21.24 72.90 -22.05
N GLU A 231 -22.30 72.10 -22.21
CA GLU A 231 -23.59 72.56 -22.75
C GLU A 231 -24.28 73.56 -21.83
N ILE A 232 -24.23 73.34 -20.51
CA ILE A 232 -24.77 74.29 -19.51
C ILE A 232 -24.05 75.64 -19.63
N PHE A 233 -22.72 75.61 -19.78
CA PHE A 233 -21.92 76.82 -19.96
C PHE A 233 -22.27 77.58 -21.23
N ALA A 234 -22.48 76.88 -22.35
CA ALA A 234 -22.88 77.52 -23.60
C ALA A 234 -24.23 78.24 -23.50
N ARG A 235 -25.18 77.72 -22.70
CA ARG A 235 -26.53 78.30 -22.54
C ARG A 235 -26.60 79.48 -21.57
N LYS A 236 -25.63 79.66 -20.68
CA LYS A 236 -25.68 80.66 -19.59
C LYS A 236 -24.41 81.54 -19.56
N PRO A 237 -24.27 82.50 -20.50
CA PRO A 237 -23.04 83.29 -20.66
C PRO A 237 -22.67 84.15 -19.43
N TYR A 238 -23.66 84.53 -18.60
CA TYR A 238 -23.43 85.29 -17.36
C TYR A 238 -22.65 84.49 -16.30
N LEU A 239 -22.60 83.16 -16.41
CA LEU A 239 -21.77 82.31 -15.56
C LEU A 239 -20.26 82.46 -15.86
N SER A 240 -19.87 83.17 -16.93
CA SER A 240 -18.47 83.39 -17.31
C SER A 240 -17.61 83.98 -16.19
N ALA A 241 -18.16 84.87 -15.36
CA ALA A 241 -17.45 85.45 -14.21
C ALA A 241 -17.20 84.42 -13.09
N VAL A 242 -18.15 83.51 -12.84
CA VAL A 242 -18.00 82.41 -11.86
C VAL A 242 -17.06 81.34 -12.39
N ILE A 243 -17.12 81.06 -13.70
CA ILE A 243 -16.27 80.07 -14.38
C ILE A 243 -14.79 80.46 -14.36
N ALA A 244 -14.46 81.76 -14.36
CA ALA A 244 -13.08 82.21 -14.22
C ALA A 244 -12.43 81.71 -12.91
N ASP A 245 -13.21 81.59 -11.84
CA ASP A 245 -12.75 81.11 -10.53
C ASP A 245 -12.82 79.57 -10.41
N VAL A 246 -13.92 78.93 -10.83
CA VAL A 246 -14.15 77.49 -10.56
C VAL A 246 -13.93 76.56 -11.74
N GLY A 247 -13.74 77.10 -12.95
CA GLY A 247 -13.52 76.32 -14.16
C GLY A 247 -12.22 75.48 -14.16
N PRO A 248 -11.07 76.05 -13.77
CA PRO A 248 -9.82 75.29 -13.67
C PRO A 248 -9.89 74.13 -12.64
N PRO A 249 -10.39 74.34 -11.40
CA PRO A 249 -10.59 73.24 -10.45
C PRO A 249 -11.49 72.11 -10.97
N ILE A 250 -12.62 72.41 -11.62
CA ILE A 250 -13.53 71.37 -12.16
C ILE A 250 -12.85 70.52 -13.24
N LYS A 251 -12.11 71.17 -14.15
CA LYS A 251 -11.36 70.46 -15.20
C LYS A 251 -10.26 69.59 -14.61
N GLN A 252 -9.64 70.04 -13.52
CA GLN A 252 -8.63 69.27 -12.82
C GLN A 252 -9.22 68.01 -12.17
N ILE A 253 -10.35 68.12 -11.46
CA ILE A 253 -11.04 66.97 -10.87
C ILE A 253 -11.40 65.92 -11.93
N ILE A 254 -11.94 66.37 -13.07
CA ILE A 254 -12.30 65.46 -14.17
C ILE A 254 -11.05 64.76 -14.71
N ARG A 255 -9.94 65.49 -14.92
CA ARG A 255 -8.67 64.91 -15.36
C ARG A 255 -8.10 63.90 -14.35
N GLU A 256 -8.15 64.23 -13.07
CA GLU A 256 -7.71 63.35 -11.99
C GLU A 256 -8.53 62.05 -12.00
N ALA A 257 -9.85 62.13 -12.15
CA ALA A 257 -10.72 60.96 -12.27
C ALA A 257 -10.38 60.07 -13.49
N TYR A 258 -10.10 60.65 -14.66
CA TYR A 258 -9.64 59.86 -15.82
C TYR A 258 -8.31 59.15 -15.55
N ASN A 259 -7.37 59.85 -14.90
CA ASN A 259 -6.06 59.30 -14.57
C ASN A 259 -6.17 58.15 -13.56
N GLU A 260 -6.96 58.33 -12.51
CA GLU A 260 -7.19 57.30 -11.49
C GLU A 260 -7.84 56.04 -12.07
N ILE A 261 -8.88 56.18 -12.90
CA ILE A 261 -9.52 55.02 -13.56
C ILE A 261 -8.52 54.27 -14.45
N SER A 262 -7.70 55.01 -15.20
CA SER A 262 -6.69 54.43 -16.09
C SER A 262 -5.59 53.72 -15.31
N GLN A 263 -5.12 54.32 -14.21
CA GLN A 263 -4.13 53.75 -13.33
C GLN A 263 -4.66 52.48 -12.65
N PHE A 264 -5.88 52.53 -12.10
CA PHE A 264 -6.52 51.38 -11.47
C PHE A 264 -6.68 50.21 -12.46
N ALA A 265 -7.15 50.48 -13.68
CA ALA A 265 -7.27 49.45 -14.71
C ALA A 265 -5.91 48.81 -15.04
N HIS A 266 -4.84 49.61 -15.12
CA HIS A 266 -3.50 49.09 -15.33
C HIS A 266 -2.99 48.24 -14.17
N GLU A 267 -3.16 48.69 -12.93
CA GLU A 267 -2.75 47.95 -11.72
C GLU A 267 -3.52 46.63 -11.58
N ALA A 268 -4.83 46.65 -11.80
CA ALA A 268 -5.66 45.45 -11.79
C ALA A 268 -5.24 44.47 -12.89
N GLN A 269 -4.95 44.95 -14.10
CA GLN A 269 -4.46 44.13 -15.20
C GLN A 269 -3.12 43.45 -14.88
N HIS A 270 -2.20 44.18 -14.24
CA HIS A 270 -0.92 43.65 -13.80
C HIS A 270 -1.10 42.56 -12.73
N ALA A 271 -1.96 42.79 -11.74
CA ALA A 271 -2.25 41.82 -10.68
C ALA A 271 -2.88 40.52 -11.23
N ILE A 272 -3.82 40.63 -12.18
CA ILE A 272 -4.44 39.47 -12.85
C ILE A 272 -3.37 38.63 -13.57
N ASN A 273 -2.46 39.28 -14.29
CA ASN A 273 -1.41 38.58 -15.03
C ASN A 273 -0.41 37.90 -14.08
N SER A 274 0.04 38.58 -13.02
CA SER A 274 0.99 38.02 -12.06
C SER A 274 0.41 36.79 -11.36
N ASN A 275 -0.80 36.90 -10.80
CA ASN A 275 -1.43 35.81 -10.06
C ASN A 275 -1.67 34.56 -10.94
N SER A 276 -2.04 34.78 -12.20
CA SER A 276 -2.19 33.69 -13.18
C SER A 276 -0.88 32.96 -13.45
N VAL A 277 0.23 33.69 -13.61
CA VAL A 277 1.56 33.12 -13.88
C VAL A 277 2.08 32.35 -12.66
N ASP A 278 1.93 32.90 -11.47
CA ASP A 278 2.38 32.26 -10.22
C ASP A 278 1.61 30.95 -9.97
N THR A 279 0.29 30.97 -10.19
CA THR A 279 -0.57 29.79 -10.06
C THR A 279 -0.18 28.70 -11.06
N GLN A 280 0.00 29.07 -12.33
CA GLN A 280 0.43 28.15 -13.39
C GLN A 280 1.78 27.52 -13.06
N THR A 281 2.75 28.33 -12.64
CA THR A 281 4.10 27.86 -12.28
C THR A 281 4.06 26.88 -11.10
N SER A 282 3.25 27.17 -10.08
CA SER A 282 3.10 26.28 -8.91
C SER A 282 2.53 24.91 -9.30
N ILE A 283 1.53 24.87 -10.17
CA ILE A 283 0.89 23.64 -10.64
C ILE A 283 1.86 22.82 -11.50
N MET A 284 2.59 23.47 -12.42
CA MET A 284 3.58 22.81 -13.26
C MET A 284 4.70 22.16 -12.42
N ASN A 285 5.24 22.87 -11.44
CA ASN A 285 6.30 22.35 -10.56
C ASN A 285 5.81 21.14 -9.73
N LYS A 286 4.61 21.22 -9.14
CA LYS A 286 4.05 20.09 -8.37
C LYS A 286 3.80 18.85 -9.23
N SER A 287 3.46 19.06 -10.50
CA SER A 287 3.28 17.97 -11.44
C SER A 287 4.58 17.29 -11.82
N GLU A 288 5.63 18.07 -12.10
CA GLU A 288 6.96 17.54 -12.38
C GLU A 288 7.44 16.65 -11.22
N GLN A 289 7.27 17.13 -9.98
CA GLN A 289 7.56 16.35 -8.77
C GLN A 289 6.72 15.07 -8.64
N PHE A 290 5.49 15.08 -9.14
CA PHE A 290 4.63 13.90 -9.12
C PHE A 290 5.09 12.86 -10.15
N HIS A 291 5.46 13.30 -11.36
CA HIS A 291 6.02 12.43 -12.39
C HIS A 291 7.35 11.80 -11.94
N GLU A 292 8.24 12.58 -11.34
CA GLU A 292 9.50 12.07 -10.77
C GLU A 292 9.25 10.94 -9.76
N LYS A 293 8.23 11.08 -8.89
CA LYS A 293 7.85 10.03 -7.92
C LYS A 293 7.30 8.77 -8.58
N LEU A 294 6.54 8.89 -9.67
CA LEU A 294 6.05 7.72 -10.41
C LEU A 294 7.22 6.95 -11.06
N ASP A 295 8.20 7.68 -11.59
CA ASP A 295 9.42 7.07 -12.14
C ASP A 295 10.25 6.41 -11.03
N GLU A 296 10.42 7.06 -9.88
CA GLU A 296 11.07 6.46 -8.70
C GLU A 296 10.37 5.18 -8.24
N ASN A 297 9.03 5.17 -8.19
CA ASN A 297 8.26 3.99 -7.80
C ASN A 297 8.44 2.85 -8.81
N THR A 298 8.43 3.15 -10.11
CA THR A 298 8.66 2.15 -11.16
C THR A 298 10.05 1.53 -11.01
N ASN A 299 11.07 2.37 -10.85
CA ASN A 299 12.46 1.92 -10.65
C ASN A 299 12.64 1.12 -9.35
N ALA A 300 11.94 1.49 -8.27
CA ALA A 300 11.97 0.78 -7.00
C ALA A 300 11.38 -0.62 -7.11
N VAL A 301 10.25 -0.77 -7.83
CA VAL A 301 9.65 -2.07 -8.11
C VAL A 301 10.62 -2.92 -8.91
N ASP A 302 11.18 -2.42 -10.00
CA ASP A 302 12.18 -3.15 -10.80
C ASP A 302 13.40 -3.57 -9.96
N GLY A 303 13.88 -2.69 -9.06
CA GLY A 303 14.96 -2.98 -8.13
C GLY A 303 14.66 -4.16 -7.19
N LEU A 304 13.44 -4.21 -6.62
CA LEU A 304 13.01 -5.30 -5.75
C LEU A 304 12.91 -6.64 -6.49
N LEU A 305 12.50 -6.60 -7.76
CA LEU A 305 12.39 -7.79 -8.60
C LEU A 305 13.75 -8.35 -9.00
N THR A 306 14.72 -7.47 -9.27
CA THR A 306 16.07 -7.87 -9.69
C THR A 306 16.91 -8.44 -8.52
N GLN A 307 16.62 -8.05 -7.28
CA GLN A 307 17.32 -8.54 -6.09
C GLN A 307 16.88 -9.94 -5.63
N ARG A 308 15.64 -10.37 -5.94
CA ARG A 308 15.12 -11.70 -5.60
C ARG A 308 15.44 -12.80 -6.62
N GLY A 309 15.98 -12.44 -7.79
CA GLY A 309 16.36 -13.39 -8.85
C GLY A 309 17.79 -13.94 -8.78
N LYS A 310 18.51 -13.75 -7.65
CA LYS A 310 19.87 -14.25 -7.43
C LYS A 310 19.96 -15.19 -6.24
#